data_AF-A0A1Y3XQS4-F1
#
_entry.id   AF-A0A1Y3XQS4-F1
#
_cell.length_a   1.000
_cell.length_b   1.000
_cell.length_c   1.000
_cell.angle_alpha   90.00
_cell.angle_beta   90.00
_cell.angle_gamma   90.00
#
_symmetry.space_group_name_H-M   'P 1'
#
loop_
_entity.id
_entity.type
_entity.pdbx_description
1 polymer ?
#
loop_
_entity_poly.entity_id
_entity_poly.type
_entity_poly.pdbx_seq_one_letter_code
_entity_poly.pdbx_strand_id
1 'polypeptide(L)'
;MKQNVKVNTPIHIRPASHEEAGLFYSQMKETEDAALGTVGHVRMDFGSSGKGFYHTWWPHNDDQFNTKEFKGELQEVVDALRADGPLKDLASMRSYCYRNGGGITEDGRCFGYIVETEHYRYCLRCTPSPGDYQGYLYCYDLRQQQMAQGKPVGRVTFADGSRMDYTDAQEYLRCIQEELPQHSVTGFRYETLTDDPVVRKQVDDILFDLYGEENPQSLADYENGSNRDMKMGGM
;
A
#
# COMPACT_ATOMS: atom_id res chain seq x y z
N MET A 1 5.28 -6.81 30.77
CA MET A 1 4.59 -7.21 29.53
C MET A 1 3.65 -6.07 29.16
N LYS A 2 4.03 -5.22 28.20
CA LYS A 2 3.16 -4.14 27.73
C LYS A 2 2.18 -4.76 26.73
N GLN A 3 0.89 -4.76 27.08
CA GLN A 3 -0.17 -5.11 26.15
C GLN A 3 -0.28 -3.97 25.15
N ASN A 4 0.08 -4.22 23.89
CA ASN A 4 -0.29 -3.32 22.80
C ASN A 4 -1.81 -3.43 22.63
N VAL A 5 -2.53 -2.44 23.15
CA VAL A 5 -3.94 -2.25 22.86
C VAL A 5 -4.00 -1.79 21.41
N LYS A 6 -4.31 -2.71 20.48
CA LYS A 6 -4.75 -2.33 19.12
C LYS A 6 -5.98 -1.44 19.30
N VAL A 7 -5.85 -0.15 19.00
CA VAL A 7 -7.01 0.73 18.86
C VAL A 7 -7.77 0.21 17.65
N ASN A 8 -8.92 -0.43 17.89
CA ASN A 8 -9.71 -1.06 16.84
C ASN A 8 -10.52 0.05 16.13
N THR A 9 -9.87 0.77 15.23
CA THR A 9 -10.55 1.75 14.37
C THR A 9 -11.58 1.00 13.52
N PRO A 10 -12.84 1.46 13.43
CA PRO A 10 -13.86 0.78 12.65
C PRO A 10 -13.44 0.66 11.18
N ILE A 11 -13.51 -0.55 10.63
CA ILE A 11 -13.27 -0.79 9.21
C ILE A 11 -14.37 -0.09 8.41
N HIS A 12 -13.98 0.89 7.59
CA HIS A 12 -14.91 1.67 6.78
C HIS A 12 -15.04 1.07 5.38
N ILE A 13 -16.25 0.61 5.04
CA ILE A 13 -16.59 0.07 3.72
C ILE A 13 -17.26 1.18 2.91
N ARG A 14 -16.62 1.65 1.84
CA ARG A 14 -17.19 2.69 0.95
C ARG A 14 -17.57 2.11 -0.41
N PRO A 15 -18.63 2.61 -1.08
CA PRO A 15 -18.88 2.28 -2.47
C PRO A 15 -17.78 2.86 -3.37
N ALA A 16 -17.41 2.11 -4.41
CA ALA A 16 -16.48 2.56 -5.43
C ALA A 16 -17.16 3.46 -6.47
N SER A 17 -16.37 4.35 -7.07
CA SER A 17 -16.75 5.10 -8.27
C SER A 17 -16.51 4.28 -9.53
N HIS A 18 -17.08 4.72 -10.66
CA HIS A 18 -16.85 4.09 -11.96
C HIS A 18 -15.38 4.22 -12.43
N GLU A 19 -14.69 5.29 -12.03
CA GLU A 19 -13.27 5.51 -12.38
C GLU A 19 -12.35 4.50 -11.68
N GLU A 20 -12.76 3.99 -10.52
CA GLU A 20 -12.02 2.99 -9.75
C GLU A 20 -12.25 1.55 -10.27
N ALA A 21 -13.12 1.34 -11.27
CA ALA A 21 -13.50 0.02 -11.76
C ALA A 21 -12.30 -0.84 -12.20
N GLY A 22 -11.22 -0.21 -12.70
CA GLY A 22 -9.99 -0.89 -13.09
C GLY A 22 -9.29 -1.66 -11.95
N LEU A 23 -9.52 -1.28 -10.69
CA LEU A 23 -8.97 -1.94 -9.49
C LEU A 23 -9.74 -3.21 -9.08
N PHE A 24 -10.78 -3.59 -9.82
CA PHE A 24 -11.62 -4.75 -9.50
C PHE A 24 -11.39 -5.93 -10.45
N TYR A 25 -10.32 -5.87 -11.23
CA TYR A 25 -9.94 -6.85 -12.23
C TYR A 25 -8.42 -7.06 -12.20
N SER A 26 -7.99 -8.27 -12.53
CA SER A 26 -6.57 -8.57 -12.76
C SER A 26 -6.10 -7.80 -13.99
N GLN A 27 -4.88 -7.26 -13.96
CA GLN A 27 -4.33 -6.60 -15.12
C GLN A 27 -3.92 -7.62 -16.19
N MET A 28 -3.83 -7.17 -17.44
CA MET A 28 -3.44 -8.05 -18.55
C MET A 28 -1.94 -8.35 -18.57
N LYS A 29 -1.12 -7.49 -17.92
CA LYS A 29 0.33 -7.65 -17.83
C LYS A 29 0.76 -7.72 -16.37
N GLU A 30 1.63 -8.67 -16.04
CA GLU A 30 2.22 -8.81 -14.71
C GLU A 30 2.95 -7.54 -14.25
N THR A 31 3.56 -6.79 -15.18
CA THR A 31 4.23 -5.51 -14.87
C THR A 31 3.26 -4.45 -14.34
N GLU A 32 1.99 -4.51 -14.75
CA GLU A 32 0.95 -3.59 -14.27
C GLU A 32 0.46 -4.01 -12.88
N ASP A 33 0.36 -5.32 -12.60
CA ASP A 33 0.05 -5.82 -11.26
C ASP A 33 1.15 -5.47 -10.25
N ALA A 34 2.43 -5.53 -10.66
CA ALA A 34 3.56 -5.07 -9.85
C ALA A 34 3.46 -3.56 -9.57
N ALA A 35 3.15 -2.76 -10.59
CA ALA A 35 3.01 -1.31 -10.44
C ALA A 35 1.83 -0.91 -9.53
N LEU A 36 0.76 -1.69 -9.56
CA LEU A 36 -0.38 -1.55 -8.66
C LEU A 36 -0.13 -2.16 -7.27
N GLY A 37 1.05 -2.72 -6.98
CA GLY A 37 1.33 -3.35 -5.69
C GLY A 37 0.39 -4.51 -5.37
N THR A 38 -0.05 -5.24 -6.39
CA THR A 38 -1.08 -6.29 -6.25
C THR A 38 -0.53 -7.45 -5.43
N VAL A 39 -1.12 -7.72 -4.27
CA VAL A 39 -0.75 -8.88 -3.44
C VAL A 39 -1.34 -10.15 -4.01
N GLY A 40 -2.61 -10.07 -4.39
CA GLY A 40 -3.36 -11.16 -4.99
C GLY A 40 -4.85 -10.90 -4.90
N HIS A 41 -5.65 -11.93 -5.17
CA HIS A 41 -7.09 -11.81 -5.02
C HIS A 41 -7.77 -13.07 -4.50
N VAL A 42 -8.89 -12.88 -3.81
CA VAL A 42 -9.77 -13.96 -3.37
C VAL A 42 -10.96 -14.03 -4.31
N ARG A 43 -11.17 -15.17 -4.96
CA ARG A 43 -12.44 -15.48 -5.65
C ARG A 43 -13.36 -16.19 -4.68
N MET A 44 -14.63 -15.81 -4.61
CA MET A 44 -15.61 -16.39 -3.68
C MET A 44 -16.97 -16.68 -4.30
N ASP A 45 -17.67 -17.67 -3.72
CA ASP A 45 -18.97 -18.19 -4.13
C ASP A 45 -19.82 -18.56 -2.90
N PHE A 46 -21.12 -18.28 -2.92
CA PHE A 46 -22.05 -18.64 -1.84
C PHE A 46 -22.67 -20.05 -1.99
N GLY A 47 -22.31 -20.78 -3.04
CA GLY A 47 -22.82 -22.10 -3.40
C GLY A 47 -24.29 -22.09 -3.82
N SER A 48 -24.79 -23.27 -4.17
CA SER A 48 -26.18 -23.45 -4.65
C SER A 48 -27.25 -23.05 -3.64
N SER A 49 -26.95 -23.10 -2.34
CA SER A 49 -27.87 -22.66 -1.28
C SER A 49 -27.87 -21.14 -1.07
N GLY A 50 -26.88 -20.42 -1.63
CA GLY A 50 -26.66 -19.00 -1.39
C GLY A 50 -26.21 -18.65 0.03
N LYS A 51 -25.90 -19.65 0.88
CA LYS A 51 -25.53 -19.49 2.30
C LYS A 51 -24.11 -19.97 2.63
N GLY A 52 -23.43 -20.64 1.70
CA GLY A 52 -22.05 -21.09 1.87
C GLY A 52 -21.07 -19.92 1.78
N PHE A 53 -19.78 -20.17 1.98
CA PHE A 53 -18.73 -19.20 1.69
C PHE A 53 -17.48 -19.95 1.21
N TYR A 54 -17.49 -20.28 -0.07
CA TYR A 54 -16.39 -20.96 -0.73
C TYR A 54 -15.44 -19.93 -1.30
N HIS A 55 -14.15 -20.13 -1.15
CA HIS A 55 -13.16 -19.18 -1.65
C HIS A 55 -11.89 -19.86 -2.14
N THR A 56 -11.16 -19.17 -3.00
CA THR A 56 -9.86 -19.59 -3.53
C THR A 56 -8.95 -18.36 -3.59
N TRP A 57 -7.75 -18.48 -3.02
CA TRP A 57 -6.69 -17.48 -3.17
C TRP A 57 -6.00 -17.62 -4.52
N TRP A 58 -5.77 -16.50 -5.19
CA TRP A 58 -5.01 -16.40 -6.42
C TRP A 58 -3.81 -15.48 -6.15
N PRO A 59 -2.58 -16.03 -6.14
CA PRO A 59 -1.39 -15.23 -5.90
C PRO A 59 -1.08 -14.34 -7.10
N HIS A 60 -0.47 -13.18 -6.83
CA HIS A 60 0.15 -12.31 -7.83
C HIS A 60 1.60 -12.01 -7.40
N ASN A 61 2.44 -11.50 -8.31
CA ASN A 61 3.85 -11.15 -8.02
C ASN A 61 4.60 -12.29 -7.30
N ASP A 62 4.50 -13.51 -7.83
CA ASP A 62 5.13 -14.72 -7.27
C ASP A 62 4.77 -15.01 -5.79
N ASP A 63 3.61 -14.51 -5.32
CA ASP A 63 3.12 -14.61 -3.92
C ASP A 63 4.02 -13.93 -2.88
N GLN A 64 4.99 -13.10 -3.31
CA GLN A 64 6.02 -12.53 -2.42
C GLN A 64 5.44 -11.57 -1.37
N PHE A 65 4.27 -10.98 -1.64
CA PHE A 65 3.59 -10.04 -0.74
C PHE A 65 2.54 -10.70 0.17
N ASN A 66 2.37 -12.02 0.08
CA ASN A 66 1.40 -12.77 0.89
C ASN A 66 1.94 -13.08 2.31
N THR A 67 2.33 -12.01 3.01
CA THR A 67 3.01 -12.06 4.30
C THR A 67 2.06 -12.45 5.45
N LYS A 68 2.62 -12.79 6.61
CA LYS A 68 1.83 -13.09 7.82
C LYS A 68 1.05 -11.86 8.32
N GLU A 69 1.64 -10.68 8.21
CA GLU A 69 1.01 -9.39 8.52
C GLU A 69 -0.23 -9.19 7.64
N PHE A 70 -0.05 -9.28 6.32
CA PHE A 70 -1.15 -9.18 5.35
C PHE A 70 -2.27 -10.16 5.64
N LYS A 71 -1.96 -11.44 5.89
CA LYS A 71 -2.97 -12.46 6.20
C LYS A 71 -3.78 -12.14 7.45
N GLY A 72 -3.14 -11.57 8.47
CA GLY A 72 -3.80 -11.13 9.70
C GLY A 72 -4.81 -10.01 9.42
N GLU A 73 -4.41 -9.00 8.65
CA GLU A 73 -5.28 -7.88 8.32
C GLU A 73 -6.40 -8.27 7.33
N LEU A 74 -6.09 -9.12 6.34
CA LEU A 74 -7.09 -9.66 5.41
C LEU A 74 -8.20 -10.40 6.17
N GLN A 75 -7.85 -11.15 7.22
CA GLN A 75 -8.85 -11.82 8.06
C GLN A 75 -9.76 -10.80 8.75
N GLU A 76 -9.20 -9.75 9.36
CA GLU A 76 -9.97 -8.67 10.00
C GLU A 76 -10.92 -7.98 9.00
N VAL A 77 -10.45 -7.72 7.77
CA VAL A 77 -11.27 -7.11 6.70
C VAL A 77 -12.37 -8.05 6.21
N VAL A 78 -12.07 -9.33 5.98
CA VAL A 78 -13.08 -10.31 5.57
C VAL A 78 -14.14 -10.48 6.67
N ASP A 79 -13.74 -10.50 7.94
CA ASP A 79 -14.68 -10.59 9.07
C ASP A 79 -15.61 -9.38 9.12
N ALA A 80 -15.10 -8.15 8.92
CA ALA A 80 -15.93 -6.95 8.81
C ALA A 80 -16.88 -6.99 7.60
N LEU A 81 -16.41 -7.42 6.43
CA LEU A 81 -17.24 -7.59 5.24
C LEU A 81 -18.34 -8.65 5.41
N ARG A 82 -18.14 -9.64 6.30
CA ARG A 82 -19.14 -10.67 6.62
C ARG A 82 -20.11 -10.22 7.71
N ALA A 83 -19.65 -9.42 8.68
CA ALA A 83 -20.46 -8.93 9.78
C ALA A 83 -21.39 -7.79 9.32
N ASP A 84 -20.81 -6.77 8.69
CA ASP A 84 -21.49 -5.50 8.39
C ASP A 84 -21.59 -5.23 6.88
N GLY A 85 -20.89 -6.01 6.07
CA GLY A 85 -20.80 -5.86 4.62
C GLY A 85 -21.62 -6.87 3.80
N PRO A 86 -21.27 -7.02 2.50
CA PRO A 86 -22.01 -7.87 1.57
C PRO A 86 -21.67 -9.37 1.66
N LEU A 87 -20.67 -9.80 2.45
CA LEU A 87 -20.12 -11.17 2.36
C LEU A 87 -20.76 -12.21 3.28
N LYS A 88 -21.89 -11.88 3.92
CA LYS A 88 -22.60 -12.82 4.80
C LYS A 88 -23.19 -14.00 4.04
N ASP A 89 -24.01 -13.71 3.03
CA ASP A 89 -24.72 -14.65 2.15
C ASP A 89 -25.21 -13.92 0.89
N LEU A 90 -25.70 -14.64 -0.12
CA LEU A 90 -26.12 -14.04 -1.40
C LEU A 90 -27.28 -13.05 -1.23
N ALA A 91 -28.22 -13.32 -0.33
CA ALA A 91 -29.36 -12.43 -0.07
C ALA A 91 -28.90 -11.10 0.56
N SER A 92 -27.95 -11.18 1.49
CA SER A 92 -27.31 -10.04 2.14
C SER A 92 -26.47 -9.24 1.14
N MET A 93 -25.68 -9.90 0.29
CA MET A 93 -24.93 -9.25 -0.79
C MET A 93 -25.87 -8.44 -1.69
N ARG A 94 -26.95 -9.07 -2.18
CA ARG A 94 -27.93 -8.43 -3.05
C ARG A 94 -28.58 -7.22 -2.39
N SER A 95 -28.98 -7.36 -1.13
CA SER A 95 -29.60 -6.28 -0.36
C SER A 95 -28.62 -5.15 -0.03
N TYR A 96 -27.34 -5.46 0.16
CA TYR A 96 -26.29 -4.48 0.39
C TYR A 96 -26.00 -3.69 -0.90
N CYS A 97 -25.85 -4.39 -2.03
CA CYS A 97 -25.60 -3.83 -3.35
C CYS A 97 -26.62 -2.77 -3.75
N TYR A 98 -27.91 -3.09 -3.64
CA TYR A 98 -28.96 -2.17 -4.04
C TYR A 98 -29.20 -0.99 -3.09
N ARG A 99 -28.73 -1.07 -1.84
CA ARG A 99 -28.92 0.00 -0.84
C ARG A 99 -27.76 0.97 -0.76
N ASN A 100 -26.53 0.50 -1.00
CA ASN A 100 -25.31 1.27 -0.74
C ASN A 100 -24.64 1.82 -2.02
N GLY A 101 -25.24 1.61 -3.19
CA GLY A 101 -24.65 2.03 -4.47
C GLY A 101 -23.39 1.24 -4.81
N GLY A 102 -22.46 1.87 -5.53
CA GLY A 102 -21.21 1.24 -5.96
C GLY A 102 -21.31 0.46 -7.27
N GLY A 103 -22.27 0.77 -8.15
CA GLY A 103 -22.32 0.15 -9.48
C GLY A 103 -21.08 0.51 -10.30
N ILE A 104 -20.31 -0.49 -10.71
CA ILE A 104 -19.04 -0.33 -11.46
C ILE A 104 -19.14 -0.79 -12.92
N THR A 105 -20.30 -1.31 -13.34
CA THR A 105 -20.58 -1.66 -14.75
C THR A 105 -21.85 -0.96 -15.23
N GLU A 106 -21.87 -0.56 -16.51
CA GLU A 106 -23.03 0.11 -17.13
C GLU A 106 -24.29 -0.77 -17.15
N ASP A 107 -24.12 -2.09 -17.25
CA ASP A 107 -25.22 -3.06 -17.20
C ASP A 107 -25.82 -3.24 -15.79
N GLY A 108 -25.25 -2.58 -14.77
CA GLY A 108 -25.70 -2.62 -13.38
C GLY A 108 -25.54 -4.00 -12.71
N ARG A 109 -24.74 -4.89 -13.29
CA ARG A 109 -24.55 -6.26 -12.77
C ARG A 109 -23.47 -6.36 -11.68
N CYS A 110 -22.48 -5.49 -11.72
CA CYS A 110 -21.35 -5.54 -10.79
C CYS A 110 -21.34 -4.32 -9.86
N PHE A 111 -21.06 -4.59 -8.59
CA PHE A 111 -20.93 -3.58 -7.54
C PHE A 111 -19.54 -3.64 -6.94
N GLY A 112 -18.92 -2.49 -6.69
CA GLY A 112 -17.58 -2.35 -6.12
C GLY A 112 -17.63 -1.68 -4.75
N TYR A 113 -16.89 -2.23 -3.80
CA TYR A 113 -16.67 -1.67 -2.48
C TYR A 113 -15.19 -1.64 -2.15
N ILE A 114 -14.75 -0.58 -1.51
CA ILE A 114 -13.36 -0.37 -1.12
C ILE A 114 -13.27 -0.30 0.40
N VAL A 115 -12.31 -1.04 0.93
CA VAL A 115 -11.81 -0.91 2.30
C VAL A 115 -10.34 -0.51 2.20
N GLU A 116 -9.97 0.57 2.85
CA GLU A 116 -8.57 0.99 2.97
C GLU A 116 -8.17 0.96 4.44
N THR A 117 -6.98 0.42 4.68
CA THR A 117 -6.30 0.41 5.97
C THR A 117 -5.04 1.28 5.85
N GLU A 118 -4.17 1.23 6.86
CA GLU A 118 -2.91 1.98 6.83
C GLU A 118 -1.98 1.52 5.70
N HIS A 119 -1.96 0.22 5.39
CA HIS A 119 -0.99 -0.36 4.46
C HIS A 119 -1.61 -1.03 3.24
N TYR A 120 -2.91 -1.31 3.26
CA TYR A 120 -3.56 -2.10 2.23
C TYR A 120 -4.85 -1.48 1.73
N ARG A 121 -5.15 -1.76 0.45
CA ARG A 121 -6.45 -1.48 -0.17
C ARG A 121 -7.08 -2.79 -0.61
N TYR A 122 -8.34 -2.96 -0.24
CA TYR A 122 -9.15 -4.13 -0.58
C TYR A 122 -10.33 -3.69 -1.45
N CYS A 123 -10.34 -4.16 -2.69
CA CYS A 123 -11.37 -3.86 -3.68
C CYS A 123 -12.27 -5.08 -3.88
N LEU A 124 -13.45 -5.06 -3.26
CA LEU A 124 -14.45 -6.11 -3.38
C LEU A 124 -15.39 -5.83 -4.55
N ARG A 125 -15.34 -6.69 -5.56
CA ARG A 125 -16.36 -6.78 -6.61
C ARG A 125 -17.42 -7.79 -6.21
N CYS A 126 -18.69 -7.40 -6.26
CA CYS A 126 -19.86 -8.23 -6.02
C CYS A 126 -20.66 -8.40 -7.31
N THR A 127 -21.04 -9.64 -7.62
CA THR A 127 -22.02 -9.98 -8.66
C THR A 127 -23.21 -10.64 -7.98
N PRO A 128 -24.24 -9.87 -7.56
CA PRO A 128 -25.38 -10.37 -6.77
C PRO A 128 -26.39 -11.15 -7.61
N SER A 129 -25.91 -12.05 -8.47
CA SER A 129 -26.70 -12.88 -9.39
C SER A 129 -26.40 -14.38 -9.16
N PRO A 130 -27.43 -15.25 -9.14
CA PRO A 130 -27.21 -16.69 -9.05
C PRO A 130 -26.49 -17.24 -10.30
N GLY A 131 -25.60 -18.21 -10.11
CA GLY A 131 -24.92 -18.92 -11.20
C GLY A 131 -23.59 -18.32 -11.67
N ASP A 132 -23.25 -17.11 -11.21
CA ASP A 132 -21.94 -16.49 -11.39
C ASP A 132 -21.04 -16.70 -10.16
N TYR A 133 -19.74 -16.39 -10.26
CA TYR A 133 -18.92 -16.19 -9.06
C TYR A 133 -19.34 -14.87 -8.39
N GLN A 134 -19.86 -14.94 -7.16
CA GLN A 134 -20.50 -13.78 -6.54
C GLN A 134 -19.52 -12.74 -6.00
N GLY A 135 -18.25 -13.07 -5.77
CA GLY A 135 -17.29 -12.10 -5.24
C GLY A 135 -15.86 -12.26 -5.72
N TYR A 136 -15.17 -11.13 -5.87
CA TYR A 136 -13.73 -11.04 -6.08
C TYR A 136 -13.17 -9.95 -5.17
N LEU A 137 -12.23 -10.29 -4.31
CA LEU A 137 -11.56 -9.33 -3.42
C LEU A 137 -10.12 -9.16 -3.87
N TYR A 138 -9.84 -8.07 -4.58
CA TYR A 138 -8.49 -7.69 -5.00
C TYR A 138 -7.78 -6.97 -3.86
N CYS A 139 -6.55 -7.37 -3.57
CA CYS A 139 -5.76 -6.88 -2.45
C CYS A 139 -4.50 -6.19 -2.98
N TYR A 140 -4.27 -4.96 -2.53
CA TYR A 140 -3.14 -4.12 -2.95
C TYR A 140 -2.35 -3.64 -1.74
N ASP A 141 -1.03 -3.70 -1.81
CA ASP A 141 -0.11 -3.09 -0.85
C ASP A 141 0.19 -1.65 -1.28
N LEU A 142 -0.26 -0.70 -0.48
CA LEU A 142 -0.13 0.73 -0.77
C LEU A 142 1.34 1.19 -0.74
N ARG A 143 2.20 0.51 0.01
CA ARG A 143 3.65 0.80 0.06
C ARG A 143 4.29 0.43 -1.27
N GLN A 144 3.89 -0.70 -1.86
CA GLN A 144 4.34 -1.13 -3.18
C GLN A 144 3.84 -0.22 -4.30
N GLN A 145 2.58 0.24 -4.22
CA GLN A 145 2.08 1.28 -5.12
C GLN A 145 2.91 2.56 -5.01
N GLN A 146 3.26 2.97 -3.79
CA GLN A 146 4.05 4.18 -3.58
C GLN A 146 5.47 4.07 -4.14
N MET A 147 6.10 2.90 -4.00
CA MET A 147 7.42 2.62 -4.61
C MET A 147 7.35 2.57 -6.14
N ALA A 148 6.34 1.92 -6.70
CA ALA A 148 6.22 1.75 -8.15
C ALA A 148 5.74 3.00 -8.90
N GLN A 149 5.02 3.91 -8.23
CA GLN A 149 4.64 5.22 -8.79
C GLN A 149 5.84 6.17 -8.96
N GLY A 150 7.05 5.75 -8.56
CA GLY A 150 8.28 6.46 -8.92
C GLY A 150 8.41 7.83 -8.28
N LYS A 151 7.84 8.05 -7.07
CA LYS A 151 8.28 9.18 -6.27
C LYS A 151 9.71 8.86 -5.82
N PRO A 152 10.71 9.65 -6.23
CA PRO A 152 12.06 9.37 -5.80
C PRO A 152 12.13 9.48 -4.29
N VAL A 153 12.78 8.52 -3.65
CA VAL A 153 13.06 8.53 -2.22
C VAL A 153 14.13 9.57 -1.88
N GLY A 154 15.00 9.84 -2.84
CA GLY A 154 16.01 10.87 -2.74
C GLY A 154 16.69 11.13 -4.07
N ARG A 155 17.47 12.19 -4.10
CA ARG A 155 18.13 12.72 -5.29
C ARG A 155 19.55 13.10 -4.95
N VAL A 156 20.47 12.80 -5.85
CA VAL A 156 21.87 13.20 -5.72
C VAL A 156 22.30 14.05 -6.89
N THR A 157 23.24 14.96 -6.64
CA THR A 157 23.83 15.86 -7.64
C THR A 157 25.33 15.96 -7.41
N PHE A 158 26.12 16.05 -8.49
CA PHE A 158 27.58 16.19 -8.45
C PHE A 158 28.06 17.54 -8.99
N ALA A 159 29.34 17.87 -8.80
CA ALA A 159 29.93 19.13 -9.26
C ALA A 159 29.86 19.32 -10.79
N ASP A 160 29.84 18.22 -11.56
CA ASP A 160 29.74 18.25 -13.02
C ASP A 160 28.32 18.52 -13.54
N GLY A 161 27.35 18.65 -12.63
CA GLY A 161 25.94 18.88 -12.94
C GLY A 161 25.14 17.60 -13.24
N SER A 162 25.76 16.43 -13.17
CA SER A 162 25.04 15.16 -13.24
C SER A 162 24.11 15.00 -12.04
N ARG A 163 22.93 14.42 -12.29
CA ARG A 163 21.88 14.23 -11.30
C ARG A 163 21.25 12.85 -11.47
N MET A 164 20.97 12.20 -10.35
CA MET A 164 20.28 10.91 -10.31
C MET A 164 19.17 10.93 -9.25
N ASP A 165 17.97 10.52 -9.65
CA ASP A 165 16.82 10.36 -8.77
C ASP A 165 16.70 8.86 -8.43
N TYR A 166 16.75 8.51 -7.15
CA TYR A 166 16.63 7.14 -6.67
C TYR A 166 15.19 6.85 -6.26
N THR A 167 14.67 5.70 -6.66
CA THR A 167 13.36 5.19 -6.20
C THR A 167 13.51 4.08 -5.16
N ASP A 168 14.69 3.46 -5.07
CA ASP A 168 15.02 2.45 -4.08
C ASP A 168 15.78 3.11 -2.89
N ALA A 169 15.26 2.91 -1.67
CA ALA A 169 15.82 3.51 -0.47
C ALA A 169 17.22 2.98 -0.11
N GLN A 170 17.48 1.69 -0.35
CA GLN A 170 18.77 1.08 -0.03
C GLN A 170 19.84 1.55 -1.01
N GLU A 171 19.52 1.67 -2.29
CA GLU A 171 20.45 2.22 -3.27
C GLU A 171 20.77 3.69 -3.02
N TYR A 172 19.76 4.47 -2.62
CA TYR A 172 19.95 5.87 -2.21
C TYR A 172 20.87 5.99 -0.99
N LEU A 173 20.60 5.25 0.08
CA LEU A 173 21.40 5.25 1.30
C LEU A 173 22.85 4.79 1.05
N ARG A 174 23.03 3.74 0.23
CA ARG A 174 24.35 3.26 -0.19
C ARG A 174 25.12 4.35 -0.93
N CYS A 175 24.48 5.05 -1.87
CA CYS A 175 25.11 6.15 -2.61
C CYS A 175 25.56 7.27 -1.65
N ILE A 176 24.73 7.67 -0.69
CA ILE A 176 25.11 8.68 0.31
C ILE A 176 26.31 8.18 1.13
N GLN A 177 26.28 6.94 1.63
CA GLN A 177 27.36 6.37 2.43
C GLN A 177 28.72 6.38 1.70
N GLU A 178 28.71 6.14 0.39
CA GLU A 178 29.91 6.03 -0.45
C GLU A 178 30.45 7.41 -0.88
N GLU A 179 29.55 8.32 -1.27
CA GLU A 179 29.91 9.60 -1.91
C GLU A 179 30.02 10.76 -0.92
N LEU A 180 29.24 10.76 0.17
CA LEU A 180 29.24 11.85 1.15
C LEU A 180 30.60 12.09 1.81
N PRO A 181 31.40 11.07 2.19
CA PRO A 181 32.74 11.31 2.72
C PRO A 181 33.68 12.01 1.72
N GLN A 182 33.41 11.89 0.42
CA GLN A 182 34.21 12.46 -0.66
C GLN A 182 33.62 13.76 -1.23
N HIS A 183 32.55 14.31 -0.62
CA HIS A 183 31.83 15.49 -1.12
C HIS A 183 32.71 16.70 -1.38
N SER A 184 33.81 16.87 -0.63
CA SER A 184 34.77 17.97 -0.83
C SER A 184 35.50 17.91 -2.19
N VAL A 185 35.61 16.71 -2.78
CA VAL A 185 36.26 16.46 -4.07
C VAL A 185 35.23 16.29 -5.18
N THR A 186 34.14 15.57 -4.93
CA THR A 186 33.11 15.25 -5.94
C THR A 186 32.04 16.34 -6.09
N GLY A 187 31.95 17.25 -5.12
CA GLY A 187 30.86 18.22 -4.99
C GLY A 187 29.50 17.56 -4.76
N PHE A 188 29.50 16.34 -4.21
CA PHE A 188 28.30 15.56 -3.93
C PHE A 188 27.32 16.33 -3.05
N ARG A 189 26.05 16.32 -3.44
CA ARG A 189 24.91 16.85 -2.70
C ARG A 189 23.76 15.86 -2.80
N TYR A 190 22.95 15.77 -1.75
CA TYR A 190 21.75 14.95 -1.74
C TYR A 190 20.52 15.72 -1.24
N GLU A 191 19.34 15.26 -1.65
CA GLU A 191 18.03 15.75 -1.22
C GLU A 191 17.14 14.53 -0.93
N THR A 192 16.74 14.35 0.32
CA THR A 192 15.82 13.27 0.72
C THR A 192 14.39 13.71 0.47
N LEU A 193 13.68 12.98 -0.38
CA LEU A 193 12.36 13.34 -0.91
C LEU A 193 11.21 12.50 -0.32
N THR A 194 11.54 11.39 0.34
CA THR A 194 10.56 10.54 1.04
C THR A 194 10.21 11.08 2.42
N ASP A 195 8.94 10.90 2.83
CA ASP A 195 8.47 11.16 4.18
C ASP A 195 8.74 9.98 5.14
N ASP A 196 9.25 8.85 4.62
CA ASP A 196 9.57 7.65 5.41
C ASP A 196 10.54 8.00 6.56
N PRO A 197 10.10 7.90 7.84
CA PRO A 197 10.92 8.27 8.99
C PRO A 197 12.15 7.39 9.15
N VAL A 198 12.10 6.13 8.70
CA VAL A 198 13.21 5.18 8.77
C VAL A 198 14.32 5.58 7.78
N VAL A 199 13.94 6.02 6.57
CA VAL A 199 14.91 6.50 5.57
C VAL A 199 15.50 7.84 5.99
N ARG A 200 14.66 8.79 6.42
CA ARG A 200 15.12 10.11 6.90
C ARG A 200 16.10 9.98 8.06
N LYS A 201 15.79 9.13 9.04
CA LYS A 201 16.71 8.86 10.15
C LYS A 201 18.02 8.27 9.68
N GLN A 202 18.01 7.27 8.79
CA GLN A 202 19.25 6.64 8.31
C GLN A 202 20.13 7.63 7.54
N VAL A 203 19.55 8.53 6.76
CA VAL A 203 20.32 9.60 6.10
C VAL A 203 21.02 10.49 7.14
N ASP A 204 20.30 10.91 8.18
CA ASP A 204 20.88 11.71 9.25
C ASP A 204 21.93 10.93 10.04
N ASP A 205 21.71 9.64 10.32
CA ASP A 205 22.69 8.78 10.98
C ASP A 205 24.02 8.74 10.20
N ILE A 206 23.97 8.62 8.87
CA ILE A 206 25.16 8.68 8.01
C ILE A 206 25.85 10.05 8.10
N LEU A 207 25.08 11.14 8.12
CA LEU A 207 25.62 12.49 8.23
C LEU A 207 26.29 12.74 9.60
N PHE A 208 25.67 12.31 10.70
CA PHE A 208 26.23 12.45 12.04
C PHE A 208 27.48 11.58 12.22
N ASP A 209 27.46 10.33 11.73
CA ASP A 209 28.62 9.42 11.79
C ASP A 209 29.84 9.99 11.05
N LEU A 210 29.63 10.69 9.92
CA LEU A 210 30.70 11.39 9.20
C LEU A 210 31.45 12.41 10.09
N TYR A 211 30.76 13.03 11.04
CA TYR A 211 31.34 13.98 12.00
C TYR A 211 31.72 13.33 13.34
N GLY A 212 31.58 12.01 13.48
CA GLY A 212 31.88 11.27 14.70
C GLY A 212 30.86 11.51 15.83
N GLU A 213 29.64 11.92 15.49
CA GLU A 213 28.55 12.15 16.42
C GLU A 213 27.46 11.07 16.27
N GLU A 214 26.69 10.84 17.33
CA GLU A 214 25.46 10.04 17.25
C GLU A 214 24.27 10.95 16.96
N ASN A 215 23.37 10.52 16.07
CA ASN A 215 22.13 11.24 15.81
C ASN A 215 21.29 11.36 17.09
N PRO A 216 21.01 12.58 17.59
CA PRO A 216 20.28 12.79 18.84
C PRO A 216 18.77 12.50 18.71
N GLN A 217 18.24 12.37 17.49
CA GLN A 217 16.83 12.14 17.23
C GLN A 217 16.55 10.62 17.19
N SER A 218 15.55 10.20 17.96
CA SER A 218 15.05 8.82 17.93
C SER A 218 14.12 8.60 16.72
N LEU A 219 13.88 7.35 16.34
CA LEU A 219 12.93 7.05 15.25
C LEU A 219 11.54 7.64 15.51
N ALA A 220 11.08 7.62 16.77
CA ALA A 220 9.81 8.21 17.16
C ALA A 220 9.76 9.73 16.92
N ASP A 221 10.89 10.43 16.96
CA ASP A 221 10.95 11.86 16.67
C ASP A 221 10.75 12.14 15.17
N TYR A 222 11.27 11.28 14.29
CA TYR A 222 11.02 11.35 12.84
C TYR A 222 9.58 10.99 12.46
N GLU A 223 8.97 10.04 13.19
CA GLU A 223 7.56 9.66 13.03
C GLU A 223 6.62 10.82 13.41
N ASN A 224 6.94 11.56 14.48
CA ASN A 224 6.12 12.66 14.97
C ASN A 224 6.45 14.03 14.32
N GLY A 225 7.59 14.14 13.65
CA GLY A 225 8.16 15.38 13.13
C GLY A 225 7.75 15.78 11.72
N SER A 226 6.55 15.43 11.25
CA SER A 226 6.07 15.63 9.86
C SER A 226 5.89 17.10 9.40
N ASN A 227 6.53 18.07 10.07
CA ASN A 227 6.49 19.48 9.62
C ASN A 227 7.74 20.28 10.02
N ARG A 228 8.92 19.84 9.58
CA ARG A 228 10.08 20.73 9.49
C ARG A 228 10.65 20.70 8.08
N ASP A 229 10.20 21.65 7.28
CA ASP A 229 11.02 22.33 6.28
C ASP A 229 12.38 22.68 6.90
N MET A 230 13.36 21.78 6.82
CA MET A 230 14.76 22.13 7.05
C MET A 230 15.40 22.45 5.71
N LYS A 231 15.20 23.69 5.28
CA LYS A 231 16.22 24.39 4.50
C LYS A 231 17.50 24.39 5.32
N MET A 232 18.41 23.48 5.05
CA MET A 232 19.82 23.67 5.38
C MET A 232 20.55 23.92 4.07
N GLY A 233 20.66 25.22 3.73
CA GLY A 233 21.67 25.70 2.80
C GLY A 233 23.05 25.31 3.33
N GLY A 234 23.94 24.84 2.48
CA GLY A 234 24.84 25.74 1.79
C GLY A 234 25.97 26.21 2.70
N MET A 235 27.06 25.45 2.70
CA MET A 235 28.42 25.97 2.47
C MET A 235 29.13 25.02 1.50
#